data_AF-A0A958S115-F1
#
_entry.id   AF-A0A958S115-F1
#
_cell.length_a   1.000
_cell.length_b   1.000
_cell.length_c   1.000
_cell.angle_alpha   90.00
_cell.angle_beta   90.00
_cell.angle_gamma   90.00
#
_symmetry.space_group_name_H-M   'P 1'
#
loop_
_entity.id
_entity.type
_entity.pdbx_description
1 polymer ?
#
loop_
_entity_poly.entity_id
_entity_poly.type
_entity_poly.pdbx_seq_one_letter_code
_entity_poly.pdbx_strand_id
1 'polypeptide(L)'
;MKLTQPSEKVINYWIDTNSTNKLEYALTHGNYKTRQLAAEALEFVGQSSSIPVLLIAIDDKIKNVSIAALNTLEYLQDSDELIKSIVRKRFSWVKEIREKEERQKDTKAKKHNIYRWERTSKKSFEMVKERLKRPIR
;
A
#
# COMPACT_ATOMS: atom_id res chain seq x y z
N MET A 1 25.51 8.69 -11.50
CA MET A 1 25.01 7.54 -12.27
C MET A 1 23.66 7.93 -12.87
N LYS A 2 23.39 7.66 -14.16
CA LYS A 2 22.04 7.84 -14.73
C LYS A 2 21.08 6.89 -13.99
N LEU A 3 19.84 7.33 -13.73
CA LEU A 3 18.78 6.49 -13.15
C LEU A 3 18.60 5.23 -14.00
N THR A 4 19.29 4.16 -13.65
CA THR A 4 19.05 2.86 -14.23
C THR A 4 17.86 2.30 -13.49
N GLN A 5 16.80 1.99 -14.24
CA GLN A 5 15.75 1.08 -13.78
C GLN A 5 16.18 -0.30 -14.29
N PRO A 6 17.13 -0.97 -13.60
CA PRO A 6 17.64 -2.26 -14.06
C PRO A 6 16.49 -3.25 -14.19
N SER A 7 16.53 -4.05 -15.26
CA SER A 7 15.68 -5.23 -15.33
C SER A 7 16.03 -6.19 -14.20
N GLU A 8 15.09 -7.06 -13.82
CA GLU A 8 15.29 -8.11 -12.82
C GLU A 8 16.54 -8.96 -13.08
N LYS A 9 16.82 -9.32 -14.34
CA LYS A 9 18.05 -10.04 -14.72
C LYS A 9 19.34 -9.31 -14.30
N VAL A 10 19.34 -7.99 -14.39
CA VAL A 10 20.50 -7.15 -14.01
C VAL A 10 20.63 -7.08 -12.49
N ILE A 11 19.51 -7.04 -11.76
CA ILE A 11 19.50 -7.11 -10.30
C ILE A 11 20.04 -8.47 -9.84
N ASN A 12 19.60 -9.58 -10.46
CA ASN A 12 20.12 -10.91 -10.15
C ASN A 12 21.62 -11.01 -10.40
N TYR A 13 22.11 -10.45 -11.51
CA TYR A 13 23.55 -10.35 -11.76
C TYR A 13 24.29 -9.53 -10.67
N TRP A 14 23.65 -8.51 -10.08
CA TRP A 14 24.23 -7.77 -8.96
C TRP A 14 24.25 -8.57 -7.66
N ILE A 15 23.28 -9.47 -7.44
CA ILE A 15 23.32 -10.44 -6.34
C ILE A 15 24.53 -11.38 -6.55
N ASP A 16 24.65 -12.00 -7.74
CA ASP A 16 25.72 -12.95 -8.04
C ASP A 16 27.13 -12.34 -7.91
N THR A 17 27.26 -11.06 -8.28
CA THR A 17 28.53 -10.32 -8.19
C THR A 17 28.72 -9.59 -6.86
N ASN A 18 27.79 -9.76 -5.91
CA ASN A 18 27.82 -9.13 -4.58
C ASN A 18 27.97 -7.59 -4.66
N SER A 19 27.33 -6.96 -5.65
CA SER A 19 27.40 -5.52 -5.94
C SER A 19 26.47 -4.70 -5.03
N THR A 20 26.72 -4.68 -3.71
CA THR A 20 25.85 -4.00 -2.72
C THR A 20 25.63 -2.53 -2.98
N ASN A 21 26.69 -1.77 -3.28
CA ASN A 21 26.58 -0.34 -3.57
C ASN A 21 25.56 -0.04 -4.69
N LYS A 22 25.43 -0.92 -5.68
CA LYS A 22 24.46 -0.75 -6.78
C LYS A 22 23.03 -1.03 -6.31
N LEU A 23 22.85 -2.04 -5.47
CA LEU A 23 21.56 -2.39 -4.88
C LEU A 23 21.07 -1.30 -3.93
N GLU A 24 21.94 -0.78 -3.06
CA GLU A 24 21.62 0.34 -2.17
C GLU A 24 21.24 1.62 -2.95
N TYR A 25 21.98 1.90 -4.03
CA TYR A 25 21.66 3.01 -4.91
C TYR A 25 20.29 2.82 -5.59
N ALA A 26 19.99 1.60 -6.07
CA ALA A 26 18.72 1.28 -6.69
C ALA A 26 17.55 1.33 -5.69
N LEU A 27 17.77 0.90 -4.44
CA LEU A 27 16.79 0.99 -3.35
C LEU A 27 16.43 2.43 -3.01
N THR A 28 17.36 3.37 -3.14
CA THR A 28 17.12 4.78 -2.76
C THR A 28 16.58 5.62 -3.93
N HIS A 29 17.06 5.36 -5.14
CA HIS A 29 16.78 6.22 -6.31
C HIS A 29 15.90 5.54 -7.37
N GLY A 30 15.60 4.25 -7.23
CA GLY A 30 14.77 3.51 -8.18
C GLY A 30 13.30 3.93 -8.17
N ASN A 31 12.55 3.50 -9.20
CA ASN A 31 11.09 3.51 -9.13
C ASN A 31 10.60 2.44 -8.13
N TYR A 32 9.30 2.42 -7.82
CA TYR A 32 8.79 1.52 -6.78
C TYR A 32 9.10 0.03 -7.05
N LYS A 33 9.10 -0.41 -8.31
CA LYS A 33 9.38 -1.79 -8.68
C LYS A 33 10.86 -2.12 -8.51
N THR A 34 11.74 -1.22 -8.95
CA THR A 34 13.19 -1.35 -8.78
C THR A 34 13.59 -1.28 -7.31
N ARG A 35 12.98 -0.40 -6.51
CA ARG A 35 13.24 -0.33 -5.07
C ARG A 35 12.83 -1.61 -4.36
N GLN A 36 11.67 -2.16 -4.70
CA GLN A 36 11.22 -3.44 -4.15
C GLN A 36 12.21 -4.57 -4.50
N LEU A 37 12.56 -4.73 -5.78
CA LEU A 37 13.51 -5.75 -6.21
C LEU A 37 14.90 -5.56 -5.59
N ALA A 38 15.33 -4.31 -5.41
CA ALA A 38 16.61 -4.01 -4.77
C ALA A 38 16.60 -4.35 -3.27
N ALA A 39 15.49 -4.08 -2.56
CA ALA A 39 15.33 -4.52 -1.18
C ALA A 39 15.39 -6.06 -1.10
N GLU A 40 14.58 -6.78 -1.88
CA GLU A 40 14.59 -8.25 -1.92
C GLU A 40 15.98 -8.82 -2.26
N ALA A 41 16.68 -8.22 -3.21
CA ALA A 41 18.04 -8.61 -3.59
C ALA A 41 19.07 -8.45 -2.46
N LEU A 42 18.93 -7.42 -1.62
CA LEU A 42 19.81 -7.20 -0.47
C LEU A 42 19.67 -8.30 0.59
N GLU A 43 18.52 -8.99 0.67
CA GLU A 43 18.34 -10.18 1.51
C GLU A 43 19.34 -11.28 1.14
N PHE A 44 19.42 -11.59 -0.16
CA PHE A 44 20.29 -12.65 -0.69
C PHE A 44 21.78 -12.31 -0.57
N VAL A 45 22.10 -11.02 -0.62
CA VAL A 45 23.47 -10.55 -0.45
C VAL A 45 23.91 -10.62 1.01
N GLY A 46 23.01 -10.36 1.96
CA GLY A 46 23.27 -10.60 3.38
C GLY A 46 24.28 -9.67 4.04
N GLN A 47 24.62 -8.53 3.42
CA GLN A 47 25.58 -7.58 4.01
C GLN A 47 24.90 -6.64 5.01
N SER A 48 25.39 -6.66 6.26
CA SER A 48 24.93 -5.75 7.33
C SER A 48 25.20 -4.28 7.05
N SER A 49 26.15 -3.94 6.17
CA SER A 49 26.40 -2.55 5.75
C SER A 49 25.18 -1.87 5.15
N SER A 50 24.22 -2.65 4.61
CA SER A 50 23.00 -2.13 4.00
C SER A 50 21.88 -1.81 5.00
N ILE A 51 22.05 -2.16 6.28
CA ILE A 51 21.07 -1.93 7.35
C ILE A 51 20.60 -0.46 7.42
N PRO A 52 21.49 0.56 7.40
CA PRO A 52 21.05 1.96 7.48
C PRO A 52 20.13 2.36 6.32
N VAL A 53 20.43 1.87 5.11
CA VAL A 53 19.62 2.16 3.91
C VAL A 53 18.27 1.46 3.98
N LEU A 54 18.25 0.21 4.46
CA LEU A 54 17.01 -0.56 4.65
C LEU A 54 16.11 0.05 5.75
N LEU A 55 16.69 0.58 6.83
CA LEU A 55 15.93 1.25 7.89
C LEU A 55 15.18 2.47 7.36
N ILE A 56 15.80 3.22 6.44
CA ILE A 56 15.13 4.34 5.75
C ILE A 56 14.02 3.81 4.82
N ALA A 57 14.27 2.69 4.13
CA ALA A 57 13.31 2.11 3.18
C ALA A 57 12.06 1.49 3.85
N ILE A 58 12.11 1.17 5.14
CA ILE A 58 10.92 0.77 5.90
C ILE A 58 9.82 1.86 5.88
N ASP A 59 10.21 3.13 5.77
CA ASP A 59 9.28 4.26 5.68
C ASP A 59 8.92 4.64 4.23
N ASP A 60 9.20 3.77 3.25
CA ASP A 60 8.81 4.03 1.86
C ASP A 60 7.30 4.28 1.70
N LYS A 61 6.94 5.15 0.76
CA LYS A 61 5.55 5.47 0.44
C LYS A 61 4.79 4.25 -0.09
N ILE A 62 5.49 3.30 -0.69
CA ILE A 62 4.93 2.10 -1.29
C ILE A 62 5.11 0.93 -0.33
N LYS A 63 3.97 0.43 0.18
CA LYS A 63 3.93 -0.64 1.19
C LYS A 63 4.75 -1.87 0.81
N ASN A 64 4.74 -2.28 -0.46
CA ASN A 64 5.50 -3.47 -0.90
C ASN A 64 7.01 -3.28 -0.72
N VAL A 65 7.52 -2.07 -0.98
CA VAL A 65 8.95 -1.74 -0.78
C VAL A 65 9.26 -1.78 0.72
N SER A 66 8.41 -1.17 1.54
CA SER A 66 8.57 -1.17 2.99
C SER A 66 8.54 -2.58 3.59
N ILE A 67 7.65 -3.44 3.10
CA ILE A 67 7.56 -4.85 3.55
C ILE A 67 8.82 -5.60 3.15
N ALA A 68 9.29 -5.45 1.91
CA ALA A 68 10.53 -6.07 1.45
C ALA A 68 11.73 -5.64 2.33
N ALA A 69 11.89 -4.33 2.57
CA ALA A 69 12.94 -3.82 3.44
C ALA A 69 12.86 -4.35 4.88
N LEU A 70 11.65 -4.49 5.41
CA LEU A 70 11.43 -5.01 6.75
C LEU A 70 11.76 -6.51 6.85
N ASN A 71 11.38 -7.30 5.84
CA ASN A 71 11.73 -8.72 5.75
C ASN A 71 13.26 -8.90 5.67
N THR A 72 13.93 -8.08 4.85
CA THR A 72 15.39 -8.14 4.73
C THR A 72 16.10 -7.80 6.03
N LEU A 73 15.58 -6.82 6.79
CA LEU A 73 16.15 -6.47 8.09
C LEU A 73 15.89 -7.55 9.15
N GLU A 74 14.76 -8.23 9.08
CA GLU A 74 14.46 -9.39 9.92
C GLU A 74 15.40 -10.56 9.63
N TYR A 75 15.77 -10.78 8.36
CA TYR A 75 16.76 -11.77 7.96
C TYR A 75 18.18 -11.43 8.45
N LEU A 76 18.58 -10.16 8.34
CA LEU A 76 19.92 -9.71 8.77
C LEU A 76 20.11 -9.73 10.29
N GLN A 77 19.02 -9.65 11.08
CA GLN A 77 18.92 -9.83 12.54
C GLN A 77 20.19 -9.50 13.35
N ASP A 78 20.69 -8.27 13.15
CA ASP A 78 22.06 -7.92 13.55
C ASP A 78 22.14 -7.35 14.99
N SER A 79 21.02 -6.91 15.58
CA SER A 79 20.98 -6.41 16.96
C SER A 79 19.57 -6.35 17.58
N ASP A 80 19.52 -6.41 18.91
CA ASP A 80 18.29 -6.25 19.70
C ASP A 80 17.58 -4.91 19.48
N GLU A 81 18.34 -3.83 19.23
CA GLU A 81 17.78 -2.52 18.96
C GLU A 81 17.08 -2.46 17.60
N LEU A 82 17.67 -3.11 16.60
CA LEU A 82 17.08 -3.28 15.27
C LEU A 82 15.78 -4.10 15.37
N ILE A 83 15.76 -5.18 16.13
CA ILE A 83 14.54 -5.96 16.41
C ILE A 83 13.45 -5.08 17.03
N LYS A 84 13.79 -4.26 18.05
CA LYS A 84 12.83 -3.33 18.66
C LYS A 84 12.25 -2.34 17.64
N SER A 85 13.09 -1.81 16.74
CA SER A 85 12.64 -0.88 15.70
C SER A 85 11.65 -1.54 14.73
N ILE A 86 11.93 -2.77 14.29
CA ILE A 86 11.08 -3.57 13.40
C ILE A 86 9.71 -3.83 14.06
N VAL A 87 9.71 -4.28 15.33
CA VAL A 87 8.49 -4.60 16.08
C VAL A 87 7.62 -3.35 16.25
N ARG A 88 8.22 -2.21 16.63
CA ARG A 88 7.49 -0.93 16.76
C ARG A 88 6.83 -0.52 15.45
N LYS A 89 7.54 -0.63 14.32
CA LYS A 89 6.99 -0.28 13.02
C LYS A 89 5.81 -1.16 12.64
N ARG A 90 5.96 -2.48 12.75
CA ARG A 90 4.87 -3.45 12.48
C ARG A 90 3.64 -3.14 13.32
N PHE A 91 3.83 -2.82 14.61
CA PHE A 91 2.73 -2.47 15.50
C PHE A 91 2.02 -1.18 15.06
N SER A 92 2.77 -0.14 14.65
CA SER A 92 2.19 1.10 14.10
C SER A 92 1.33 0.82 12.87
N TRP A 93 1.81 0.01 11.93
CA TRP A 93 1.06 -0.35 10.74
C TRP A 93 -0.23 -1.11 11.04
N VAL A 94 -0.19 -2.08 11.96
CA VAL A 94 -1.38 -2.82 12.38
C VAL A 94 -2.41 -1.86 12.98
N LYS A 95 -1.96 -0.88 13.77
CA LYS A 95 -2.84 0.16 14.33
C LYS A 95 -3.47 1.02 13.23
N GLU A 96 -2.68 1.50 12.28
CA GLU A 96 -3.16 2.31 11.14
C GLU A 96 -4.20 1.56 10.29
N ILE A 97 -4.01 0.25 10.08
CA ILE A 97 -4.95 -0.61 9.36
C ILE A 97 -6.28 -0.68 10.11
N ARG A 98 -6.24 -0.98 11.41
CA ARG A 98 -7.45 -1.06 12.26
C ARG A 98 -8.23 0.26 12.26
N GLU A 99 -7.53 1.37 12.48
CA GLU A 99 -8.16 2.69 12.45
C GLU A 99 -8.78 3.02 11.08
N LYS A 100 -8.14 2.59 9.98
CA LYS A 100 -8.68 2.77 8.63
C LYS A 100 -9.93 1.92 8.40
N GLU A 101 -9.99 0.70 8.94
CA GLU A 101 -11.17 -0.16 8.87
C GLU A 101 -12.33 0.40 9.69
N GLU A 102 -12.06 0.91 10.90
CA GLU A 102 -13.05 1.58 11.75
C GLU A 102 -13.63 2.82 11.04
N ARG A 103 -12.77 3.69 10.50
CA ARG A 103 -13.21 4.85 9.69
C ARG A 103 -14.07 4.44 8.50
N GLN A 104 -13.76 3.31 7.85
CA GLN A 104 -14.56 2.78 6.74
C GLN A 104 -15.92 2.23 7.20
N LYS A 105 -15.99 1.60 8.38
CA LYS A 105 -17.26 1.15 8.97
C LYS A 105 -18.14 2.34 9.32
N ASP A 106 -17.56 3.38 9.92
CA ASP A 106 -18.29 4.61 10.26
C ASP A 106 -18.81 5.33 9.01
N THR A 107 -18.01 5.40 7.94
CA THR A 107 -18.47 5.99 6.67
C THR A 107 -19.51 5.14 5.96
N LYS A 108 -19.45 3.80 6.05
CA LYS A 108 -20.51 2.91 5.56
C LYS A 108 -21.80 3.08 6.35
N ALA A 109 -21.73 3.19 7.67
CA ALA A 109 -22.88 3.48 8.53
C ALA A 109 -23.49 4.86 8.25
N LYS A 110 -22.64 5.85 7.92
CA LYS A 110 -23.05 7.20 7.47
C LYS A 110 -23.45 7.28 6.00
N LYS A 111 -23.35 6.20 5.21
CA LYS A 111 -23.83 6.21 3.82
C LYS A 111 -25.35 6.32 3.91
N HIS A 112 -25.85 7.53 3.68
CA HIS A 112 -27.22 7.92 3.97
C HIS A 112 -28.16 6.94 3.30
N ASN A 113 -29.29 6.62 3.97
CA ASN A 113 -30.46 6.04 3.32
C ASN A 113 -30.70 6.87 2.07
N ILE A 114 -30.26 6.37 0.92
CA ILE A 114 -30.58 6.93 -0.37
C ILE A 114 -32.09 6.82 -0.37
N TYR A 115 -32.79 7.94 -0.13
CA TYR A 115 -34.22 8.00 -0.29
C TYR A 115 -34.45 7.49 -1.70
N ARG A 116 -34.92 6.25 -1.77
CA ARG A 116 -35.39 5.62 -2.99
C ARG A 116 -36.54 6.52 -3.37
N TRP A 117 -36.28 7.47 -4.26
CA TRP A 117 -37.31 8.31 -4.83
C TRP A 117 -38.32 7.33 -5.41
N GLU A 118 -39.39 7.03 -4.65
CA GLU A 118 -40.62 6.58 -5.26
C GLU A 118 -40.88 7.65 -6.30
N ARG A 119 -40.69 7.30 -7.58
CA ARG A 119 -40.78 8.28 -8.66
C ARG A 119 -42.04 9.08 -8.39
N THR A 120 -41.89 10.37 -8.12
CA THR A 120 -43.00 11.31 -7.94
C THR A 120 -43.99 11.19 -9.11
N SER A 121 -43.51 10.68 -10.25
CA SER A 121 -44.31 10.27 -11.41
C SER A 121 -45.34 9.18 -11.13
N LYS A 122 -45.16 8.23 -10.20
CA LYS A 122 -46.12 7.13 -9.97
C LYS A 122 -47.34 7.64 -9.20
N LYS A 123 -47.13 8.44 -8.17
CA LYS A 123 -48.22 9.12 -7.43
C LYS A 123 -48.92 10.16 -8.30
N SER A 124 -48.16 10.89 -9.14
CA SER A 124 -48.71 11.82 -10.15
C SER A 124 -49.53 11.08 -11.22
N PHE A 125 -49.03 9.96 -11.75
CA PHE A 125 -49.69 9.16 -12.77
C PHE A 125 -50.99 8.51 -12.27
N GLU A 126 -51.01 7.95 -11.07
CA GLU A 126 -52.23 7.45 -10.41
C GLU A 126 -53.28 8.56 -10.26
N MET A 127 -52.86 9.76 -9.84
CA MET A 127 -53.73 10.93 -9.68
C MET A 127 -54.30 11.42 -11.02
N VAL A 128 -53.50 11.41 -12.09
CA VAL A 128 -53.96 11.74 -13.46
C VAL A 128 -54.95 10.69 -13.96
N LYS A 129 -54.68 9.40 -13.74
CA LYS A 129 -55.58 8.30 -14.11
C LYS A 129 -56.91 8.39 -13.37
N GLU A 130 -56.90 8.76 -12.10
CA GLU A 130 -58.10 9.06 -11.30
C GLU A 130 -58.89 10.24 -11.87
N ARG A 131 -58.22 11.32 -12.28
CA ARG A 131 -58.89 12.51 -12.85
C ARG A 131 -59.54 12.21 -14.20
N LEU A 132 -58.91 11.40 -15.05
CA LEU A 132 -59.44 11.01 -16.36
C LEU A 132 -60.62 10.02 -16.28
N LYS A 133 -60.82 9.36 -15.13
CA LYS A 133 -62.01 8.51 -14.88
C LYS A 133 -63.24 9.31 -14.50
N ARG A 134 -63.10 10.61 -14.18
CA ARG A 134 -64.25 11.45 -13.83
C ARG A 134 -64.95 11.86 -15.12
N PRO A 135 -66.28 11.72 -15.22
CA PRO A 135 -67.01 12.18 -16.38
C PRO A 135 -66.82 13.70 -16.49
N ILE A 136 -66.47 14.15 -17.70
CA ILE A 136 -66.40 15.57 -18.04
C ILE A 136 -67.84 16.11 -17.89
N ARG A 137 -68.03 17.04 -16.96
CA ARG A 137 -69.31 17.76 -16.81
C ARG A 137 -69.47 18.79 -17.90
#